data_AF-A0A5R9KV39-F1
#
_entry.id   AF-A0A5R9KV39-F1
#
_cell.length_a   1.000
_cell.length_b   1.000
_cell.length_c   1.000
_cell.angle_alpha   90.00
_cell.angle_beta   90.00
_cell.angle_gamma   90.00
#
_symmetry.space_group_name_H-M   'P 1'
#
loop_
_entity.id
_entity.type
_entity.pdbx_description
1 polymer ?
#
loop_
_entity_poly.entity_id
_entity_poly.type
_entity_poly.pdbx_seq_one_letter_code
_entity_poly.pdbx_strand_id
1 'polypeptide(L)'
;MNFKIIPLQNPQTQICLHRDCSESGEEIVRITTYVTNSTGTELMLERTAKFSDAQTAQCFVEDYSEASASKFVSRCVEEDKIWIS
;
A
#
# COMPACT_ATOMS: atom_id res chain seq x y z
N MET A 1 4.05 -15.56 0.28
CA MET A 1 4.95 -14.45 -0.12
C MET A 1 4.94 -13.39 0.97
N ASN A 2 6.09 -12.92 1.47
CA ASN A 2 6.14 -11.91 2.57
C ASN A 2 6.18 -10.47 2.06
N PHE A 3 6.56 -10.27 0.81
CA PHE A 3 6.78 -8.95 0.24
C PHE A 3 6.40 -8.94 -1.24
N LYS A 4 5.75 -7.88 -1.71
CA LYS A 4 5.38 -7.69 -3.12
C LYS A 4 5.49 -6.23 -3.51
N ILE A 5 6.10 -5.94 -4.65
CA ILE A 5 6.11 -4.61 -5.26
C ILE A 5 5.22 -4.63 -6.49
N ILE A 6 4.35 -3.61 -6.60
CA ILE A 6 3.50 -3.40 -7.77
C ILE A 6 3.84 -2.03 -8.35
N PRO A 7 4.42 -1.97 -9.56
CA PRO A 7 4.60 -0.71 -10.26
C PRO A 7 3.25 -0.22 -10.81
N LEU A 8 2.94 1.04 -10.58
CA LEU A 8 1.84 1.75 -11.23
C LEU A 8 2.41 2.68 -12.30
N GLN A 9 1.86 2.60 -13.51
CA GLN A 9 2.34 3.41 -14.63
C GLN A 9 1.91 4.88 -14.56
N ASN A 10 0.87 5.21 -13.78
CA ASN A 10 0.34 6.57 -13.73
C ASN A 10 -0.39 6.86 -12.39
N PRO A 11 0.13 7.75 -11.53
CA PRO A 11 1.48 8.35 -11.56
C PRO A 11 2.57 7.28 -11.39
N GLN A 12 3.83 7.56 -11.78
CA GLN A 12 4.98 6.65 -11.60
C GLN A 12 5.20 6.34 -10.12
N THR A 13 4.50 5.32 -9.64
CA THR A 13 4.34 5.04 -8.21
C THR A 13 4.62 3.58 -7.98
N GLN A 14 5.23 3.24 -6.86
CA GLN A 14 5.42 1.84 -6.46
C GLN A 14 4.64 1.60 -5.18
N ILE A 15 3.83 0.55 -5.19
CA ILE A 15 3.22 0.03 -3.96
C ILE A 15 4.03 -1.15 -3.47
N CYS A 16 4.45 -1.05 -2.23
CA CYS A 16 5.13 -2.10 -1.49
C CYS A 16 4.13 -2.70 -0.48
N LEU A 17 3.85 -3.99 -0.61
CA LEU A 17 3.15 -4.78 0.39
C LEU A 17 4.16 -5.57 1.19
N HIS A 18 4.15 -5.42 2.52
CA HIS A 18 5.01 -6.17 3.41
C HIS A 18 4.16 -6.85 4.50
N ARG A 19 4.17 -8.17 4.52
CA ARG A 19 3.58 -8.97 5.60
C ARG A 19 4.54 -8.95 6.78
N ASP A 20 4.01 -8.59 7.94
CA ASP A 20 4.76 -8.54 9.20
C ASP A 20 3.90 -9.06 10.35
N CYS A 21 4.51 -9.26 11.51
CA CYS A 21 3.82 -9.55 12.76
C CYS A 21 3.97 -8.35 13.70
N SER A 22 2.89 -7.86 14.28
CA SER A 22 2.96 -6.76 15.26
C SER A 22 3.65 -7.22 16.55
N GLU A 23 4.03 -6.28 17.42
CA GLU A 23 4.58 -6.59 18.74
C GLU A 23 3.61 -7.38 19.63
N SER A 24 2.30 -7.24 19.38
CA SER A 24 1.22 -8.00 20.02
C SER A 24 0.98 -9.38 19.40
N GLY A 25 1.72 -9.77 18.36
CA GLY A 25 1.56 -11.05 17.66
C GLY A 25 0.46 -11.07 16.60
N GLU A 26 -0.08 -9.92 16.20
CA GLU A 26 -1.11 -9.82 15.16
C GLU A 26 -0.46 -9.87 13.77
N GLU A 27 -1.07 -10.60 12.85
CA GLU A 27 -0.62 -10.65 11.46
C GLU A 27 -1.08 -9.39 10.73
N ILE A 28 -0.13 -8.68 10.12
CA ILE A 28 -0.40 -7.43 9.45
C ILE A 28 0.20 -7.40 8.05
N VAL A 29 -0.40 -6.58 7.18
CA VAL A 29 0.22 -6.18 5.92
C VAL A 29 0.34 -4.66 5.92
N ARG A 30 1.57 -4.16 5.84
CA ARG A 30 1.85 -2.75 5.59
C ARG A 30 1.84 -2.51 4.09
N ILE A 31 1.10 -1.49 3.67
CA ILE A 31 0.99 -1.04 2.28
C ILE A 31 1.57 0.36 2.24
N THR A 32 2.72 0.50 1.58
CA THR A 32 3.47 1.76 1.47
C THR A 32 3.54 2.19 0.02
N THR A 33 3.36 3.48 -0.24
CA THR A 33 3.45 4.08 -1.58
C THR A 33 4.02 5.48 -1.51
N TYR A 34 4.55 5.98 -2.63
CA TYR A 34 5.09 7.33 -2.74
C TYR A 34 4.37 8.09 -3.85
N VAL A 35 3.85 9.27 -3.54
CA VAL A 35 3.18 10.14 -4.53
C VAL A 35 3.86 11.48 -4.57
N THR A 36 3.95 12.09 -5.76
CA THR A 36 4.38 13.48 -5.89
C THR A 36 3.15 14.38 -5.93
N ASN A 37 3.07 15.35 -5.02
CA ASN A 37 1.97 16.31 -5.00
C ASN A 37 2.14 17.40 -6.08
N SER A 38 1.15 18.29 -6.22
CA SER A 38 1.14 19.37 -7.21
C SER A 38 2.24 20.41 -7.03
N THR A 39 2.93 20.42 -5.88
CA THR A 39 4.10 21.27 -5.61
C THR A 39 5.42 20.58 -5.90
N GLY A 40 5.40 19.36 -6.47
CA GLY A 40 6.60 18.56 -6.75
C GLY A 40 7.22 17.92 -5.51
N THR A 41 6.49 17.83 -4.41
CA THR A 41 6.95 17.20 -3.16
C THR A 41 6.55 15.73 -3.13
N GLU A 42 7.53 14.86 -2.88
CA GLU A 42 7.28 13.44 -2.66
C GLU A 42 6.72 13.21 -1.24
N LEU A 43 5.61 12.47 -1.17
CA LEU A 43 4.90 12.12 0.05
C LEU A 43 4.83 10.60 0.15
N MET A 44 5.28 10.07 1.29
CA MET A 44 5.08 8.65 1.63
C MET A 44 3.70 8.47 2.25
N LEU A 45 2.89 7.58 1.68
CA LEU A 45 1.61 7.17 2.23
C LEU A 45 1.73 5.73 2.70
N GLU A 46 1.29 5.48 3.93
CA GLU A 46 1.31 4.16 4.54
C GLU A 46 -0.05 3.84 5.17
N ARG A 47 -0.49 2.59 5.01
CA ARG A 47 -1.63 2.02 5.73
C ARG A 47 -1.29 0.61 6.19
N THR A 48 -1.87 0.19 7.31
CA THR A 48 -1.72 -1.15 7.86
C THR A 48 -3.06 -1.87 7.87
N ALA A 49 -3.11 -3.06 7.29
CA ALA A 49 -4.26 -3.97 7.37
C ALA A 49 -3.94 -5.10 8.36
N LYS A 50 -4.90 -5.44 9.23
CA LYS A 50 -4.80 -6.55 10.18
C LYS A 50 -5.50 -7.80 9.65
N PHE A 51 -4.95 -8.96 9.97
CA PHE A 51 -5.46 -10.27 9.56
C PHE A 51 -5.54 -11.21 10.76
N SER A 52 -6.42 -12.21 10.67
CA SER A 52 -6.61 -13.23 11.71
C SER A 52 -5.42 -14.17 11.84
N ASP A 53 -4.70 -14.41 10.75
CA ASP A 53 -3.65 -15.41 10.65
C ASP A 53 -2.73 -15.15 9.45
N ALA A 54 -1.57 -15.81 9.48
CA ALA A 54 -0.49 -15.62 8.52
C ALA A 54 -0.85 -16.08 7.11
N GLN A 55 -1.76 -17.06 6.99
CA GLN A 55 -2.20 -17.61 5.72
C GLN A 55 -3.09 -16.60 4.98
N THR A 56 -4.04 -15.98 5.69
CA THR A 56 -4.92 -14.95 5.14
C THR A 56 -4.13 -13.70 4.74
N ALA A 57 -3.20 -13.26 5.58
CA ALA A 57 -2.29 -12.16 5.25
C ALA A 57 -1.43 -12.48 4.01
N GLN A 58 -0.96 -13.72 3.88
CA GLN A 58 -0.21 -14.18 2.71
C GLN A 58 -1.06 -14.17 1.44
N CYS A 59 -2.28 -14.72 1.47
CA CYS A 59 -3.19 -14.72 0.33
C CYS A 59 -3.49 -13.29 -0.12
N PHE A 60 -3.71 -12.36 0.82
CA PHE A 60 -3.90 -10.95 0.52
C PHE A 60 -2.73 -10.37 -0.28
N VAL A 61 -1.48 -10.60 0.15
CA VAL A 61 -0.28 -10.11 -0.56
C VAL A 61 -0.17 -10.74 -1.95
N GLU A 62 -0.41 -12.04 -2.05
CA GLU A 62 -0.29 -12.79 -3.32
C GLU A 62 -1.33 -12.32 -4.35
N ASP A 63 -2.58 -12.15 -3.93
CA ASP A 63 -3.70 -11.77 -4.78
C ASP A 63 -3.79 -10.26 -5.04
N TYR A 64 -3.04 -9.43 -4.30
CA TYR A 64 -3.09 -7.98 -4.45
C TYR A 64 -2.71 -7.55 -5.87
N SER A 65 -3.64 -6.93 -6.57
CA SER A 65 -3.52 -6.63 -7.99
C SER A 65 -3.17 -5.16 -8.26
N GLU A 66 -2.71 -4.86 -9.47
CA GLU A 66 -2.51 -3.49 -9.95
C GLU A 66 -3.78 -2.63 -9.79
N ALA A 67 -4.95 -3.19 -10.13
CA ALA A 67 -6.23 -2.50 -9.96
C ALA A 67 -6.54 -2.16 -8.50
N SER A 68 -6.16 -3.02 -7.55
CA SER A 68 -6.31 -2.77 -6.11
C SER A 68 -5.33 -1.69 -5.65
N ALA A 69 -4.09 -1.76 -6.13
CA ALA A 69 -3.06 -0.78 -5.91
C ALA A 69 -3.47 0.63 -6.39
N SER A 70 -3.98 0.77 -7.62
CA SER A 70 -4.45 2.06 -8.13
C SER A 70 -5.60 2.63 -7.30
N LYS A 71 -6.58 1.80 -6.91
CA LYS A 71 -7.68 2.23 -6.04
C LYS A 71 -7.20 2.67 -4.65
N PHE A 72 -6.19 1.99 -4.11
CA PHE A 72 -5.58 2.34 -2.83
C PHE A 72 -4.94 3.73 -2.89
N VAL A 73 -4.13 4.02 -3.93
CA VAL A 73 -3.54 5.36 -4.09
C VAL A 73 -4.62 6.43 -4.20
N SER A 74 -5.63 6.23 -5.07
CA SER A 74 -6.72 7.20 -5.23
C SER A 74 -7.42 7.51 -3.91
N ARG A 75 -7.70 6.46 -3.11
CA ARG A 75 -8.31 6.64 -1.78
C ARG A 75 -7.41 7.39 -0.82
N CYS A 76 -6.12 7.06 -0.74
CA CYS A 76 -5.22 7.75 0.18
C CYS A 76 -5.09 9.24 -0.19
N VAL A 77 -4.97 9.54 -1.48
CA VAL A 77 -4.91 10.92 -1.99
C VAL A 77 -6.19 11.70 -1.65
N GLU A 78 -7.36 11.08 -1.79
CA GLU A 78 -8.64 11.69 -1.43
C GLU A 78 -8.80 11.92 0.08
N GLU A 79 -8.52 10.89 0.90
CA GLU A 79 -8.64 10.95 2.36
C GLU A 79 -7.66 11.96 2.99
N ASP A 80 -6.41 11.97 2.51
CA ASP A 80 -5.35 12.83 3.03
C ASP A 80 -5.38 14.24 2.38
N LYS A 81 -6.36 14.51 1.49
CA LYS A 81 -6.53 15.76 0.74
C LYS A 81 -5.25 16.18 0.03
N ILE A 82 -4.62 15.24 -0.66
CA ILE A 82 -3.41 15.48 -1.43
C ILE A 82 -3.84 15.88 -2.84
N TRP A 83 -3.36 17.02 -3.32
CA TRP A 83 -3.49 17.37 -4.72
C TRP A 83 -2.28 16.82 -5.47
N ILE A 84 -2.52 15.92 -6.42
CA ILE A 84 -1.50 15.38 -7.33
C ILE A 84 -1.59 16.11 -8.67
N SER A 85 -0.45 16.33 -9.34
CA SER A 85 -0.34 17.01 -10.64
C SER A 85 -0.70 16.10 -11.82
#